data_AF-A0A969A9V4-F1
#
_entry.id   AF-A0A969A9V4-F1
#
_cell.length_a   1.000
_cell.length_b   1.000
_cell.length_c   1.000
_cell.angle_alpha   90.00
_cell.angle_beta   90.00
_cell.angle_gamma   90.00
#
_symmetry.space_group_name_H-M   'P 1'
#
loop_
_entity.id
_entity.type
_entity.pdbx_description
1 polymer ?
#
loop_
_entity_poly.entity_id
_entity_poly.type
_entity_poly.pdbx_seq_one_letter_code
_entity_poly.pdbx_strand_id
1 'polypeptide(L)'
;MQLLQKSTYCETQNIDADPVKHLEVSTIEYIHVSFLLWEYKNSYSKREYRELLDGYGWDKGSTEERRALKLAEHFQDFAHRPHALIQIPVTTLLKLCSEKYLPIINELNQLDEDDITCDRVLDLIKQRQALLKKEKESELPEKPSIWRRNCRGERYAQFPPVYENDQQTGVLTQKLMDEYGLIPQTILREAIADLYQKITEGQQEGSAACDVDLNINNGTHDANGDDYDYNQPVLQVPTNQSQTVEDKWQELNQQLQADINNTGKIDKHTGDLIAENCIRWEAAVPQDKKWDAIAHVTNRSAISLGHLSDYAYSHNPQWRETWETTLASYYNFEQELEWVGTTIQNEALIPEIEIVPESTAFVSNEEYLEEPEESDTELESTPLDKAINALIEGEWEDIRNIFNQHPEVKVKAWKALSATQKQRVIDITPETTKVLNNAKKRV
;
A
#
# COMPACT_ATOMS: atom_id res chain seq x y z
N MET A 1 -42.53 42.71 5.94
CA MET A 1 -41.93 41.38 5.76
C MET A 1 -42.25 40.89 4.35
N GLN A 2 -41.36 41.15 3.40
CA GLN A 2 -41.45 40.57 2.05
C GLN A 2 -40.58 39.31 2.04
N LEU A 3 -41.23 38.15 2.02
CA LEU A 3 -40.57 36.88 1.75
C LEU A 3 -40.13 36.91 0.29
N LEU A 4 -38.84 37.03 0.04
CA LEU A 4 -38.22 36.75 -1.26
C LEU A 4 -38.61 35.32 -1.65
N GLN A 5 -39.52 35.18 -2.61
CA GLN A 5 -39.73 33.93 -3.33
C GLN A 5 -38.41 33.60 -4.03
N LYS A 6 -37.60 32.72 -3.44
CA LYS A 6 -36.44 32.14 -4.11
C LYS A 6 -36.98 31.32 -5.27
N SER A 7 -36.71 31.74 -6.50
CA SER A 7 -36.95 30.92 -7.69
C SER A 7 -36.26 29.57 -7.51
N THR A 8 -36.92 28.51 -7.98
CA THR A 8 -36.32 27.17 -7.92
C THR A 8 -35.15 27.05 -8.89
N TYR A 9 -34.21 26.14 -8.64
CA TYR A 9 -33.02 25.95 -9.48
C TYR A 9 -33.37 25.70 -10.96
N CYS A 10 -34.41 24.90 -11.22
CA CYS A 10 -34.89 24.64 -12.57
C CYS A 10 -35.44 25.88 -13.27
N GLU A 11 -36.13 26.77 -12.56
CA GLU A 11 -36.62 28.05 -13.10
C GLU A 11 -35.48 29.02 -13.41
N THR A 12 -34.44 29.06 -12.56
CA THR A 12 -33.28 29.96 -12.77
C THR A 12 -32.41 29.49 -13.95
N GLN A 13 -32.27 28.18 -14.14
CA GLN A 13 -31.42 27.62 -15.20
C GLN A 13 -32.19 27.23 -16.48
N ASN A 14 -33.52 27.36 -16.49
CA ASN A 14 -34.40 26.95 -17.59
C ASN A 14 -34.15 25.49 -18.03
N ILE A 15 -34.09 24.58 -17.06
CA ILE A 15 -33.85 23.15 -17.28
C ILE A 15 -35.06 22.31 -16.86
N ASP A 16 -35.18 21.10 -17.40
CA ASP A 16 -36.22 20.15 -16.99
C ASP A 16 -36.12 19.88 -15.47
N ALA A 17 -37.27 19.80 -14.80
CA ALA A 17 -37.34 19.53 -13.37
C ALA A 17 -37.07 18.05 -13.02
N ASP A 18 -37.17 17.16 -14.01
CA ASP A 18 -36.91 15.73 -13.86
C ASP A 18 -35.41 15.42 -13.96
N PRO A 19 -34.73 15.05 -12.86
CA PRO A 19 -33.31 14.74 -12.88
C PRO A 19 -32.97 13.50 -13.70
N VAL A 20 -33.93 12.58 -13.92
CA VAL A 20 -33.70 11.34 -14.68
C VAL A 20 -33.40 11.65 -16.14
N LYS A 21 -34.17 12.56 -16.75
CA LYS A 21 -33.95 12.99 -18.13
C LYS A 21 -32.56 13.59 -18.35
N HIS A 22 -32.04 14.34 -17.38
CA HIS A 22 -30.68 14.89 -17.48
C HIS A 22 -29.62 13.79 -17.45
N LEU A 23 -29.83 12.74 -16.64
CA LEU A 23 -28.95 11.57 -16.61
C LEU A 23 -29.03 10.76 -17.90
N GLU A 24 -30.23 10.59 -18.44
CA GLU A 24 -30.48 9.94 -19.73
C GLU A 24 -29.78 10.68 -20.86
N VAL A 25 -29.96 11.99 -20.96
CA VAL A 25 -29.27 12.86 -21.93
C VAL A 25 -27.75 12.77 -21.76
N SER A 26 -27.24 12.85 -20.53
CA SER A 26 -25.80 12.70 -20.30
C SER A 26 -25.28 11.32 -20.71
N THR A 27 -26.08 10.27 -20.52
CA THR A 27 -25.70 8.89 -20.82
C THR A 27 -25.66 8.66 -22.32
N ILE A 28 -26.68 9.09 -23.06
CA ILE A 28 -26.72 8.92 -24.51
C ILE A 28 -25.60 9.69 -25.21
N GLU A 29 -25.33 10.94 -24.78
CA GLU A 29 -24.22 11.73 -25.31
C GLU A 29 -22.87 11.05 -25.05
N TYR A 30 -22.67 10.51 -23.85
CA TYR A 30 -21.44 9.78 -23.53
C TYR A 30 -21.28 8.50 -24.36
N ILE A 31 -22.38 7.78 -24.62
CA ILE A 31 -22.37 6.60 -25.49
C ILE A 31 -22.02 6.99 -26.93
N HIS A 32 -22.61 8.06 -27.46
CA HIS A 32 -22.28 8.56 -28.80
C HIS A 32 -20.80 8.95 -28.92
N VAL A 33 -20.28 9.70 -27.95
CA VAL A 33 -18.85 10.05 -27.89
C VAL A 33 -18.00 8.78 -27.86
N SER A 34 -18.38 7.79 -27.06
CA SER A 34 -17.65 6.52 -26.96
C SER A 34 -17.57 5.80 -28.31
N PHE A 35 -18.69 5.65 -29.02
CA PHE A 35 -18.72 4.99 -30.32
C PHE A 35 -17.99 5.79 -31.40
N LEU A 36 -18.13 7.12 -31.44
CA LEU A 36 -17.39 7.98 -32.36
C LEU A 36 -15.88 7.87 -32.14
N LEU A 37 -15.42 7.92 -30.88
CA LEU A 37 -14.00 7.76 -30.55
C LEU A 37 -13.46 6.40 -30.97
N TRP A 38 -14.26 5.34 -30.84
CA TRP A 38 -13.89 4.00 -31.29
C TRP A 38 -13.80 3.92 -32.82
N GLU A 39 -14.76 4.51 -33.53
CA GLU A 39 -14.72 4.62 -34.99
C GLU A 39 -13.48 5.41 -35.45
N TYR A 40 -13.20 6.55 -34.83
CA TYR A 40 -12.03 7.35 -35.17
C TYR A 40 -10.72 6.62 -34.91
N LYS A 41 -10.62 5.89 -33.80
CA LYS A 41 -9.43 5.10 -33.47
C LYS A 41 -9.17 3.99 -34.50
N ASN A 42 -10.22 3.43 -35.10
CA ASN A 42 -10.12 2.34 -36.06
C ASN A 42 -9.98 2.81 -37.51
N SER A 43 -10.56 3.96 -37.85
CA SER A 43 -10.59 4.50 -39.22
C SER A 43 -9.37 5.36 -39.55
N TYR A 44 -8.76 6.02 -38.56
CA TYR A 44 -7.64 6.94 -38.76
C TYR A 44 -6.31 6.34 -38.33
N SER A 45 -5.22 6.82 -38.92
CA SER A 45 -3.88 6.47 -38.44
C SER A 45 -3.63 7.01 -37.03
N LYS A 46 -2.65 6.45 -36.31
CA LYS A 46 -2.32 6.88 -34.94
C LYS A 46 -1.97 8.38 -34.82
N ARG A 47 -1.48 9.00 -35.91
CA ARG A 47 -1.14 10.43 -35.98
C ARG A 47 -2.39 11.27 -36.20
N GLU A 48 -3.18 10.94 -37.22
CA GLU A 48 -4.43 11.64 -37.54
C GLU A 48 -5.44 11.58 -36.38
N TYR A 49 -5.55 10.41 -35.74
CA TYR A 49 -6.40 10.27 -34.55
C TYR A 49 -5.95 11.22 -33.42
N ARG A 50 -4.64 11.40 -33.22
CA ARG A 50 -4.12 12.32 -32.19
C ARG A 50 -4.42 13.77 -32.55
N GLU A 51 -4.24 14.16 -33.81
CA GLU A 51 -4.55 15.51 -34.29
C GLU A 51 -6.06 15.82 -34.13
N LEU A 52 -6.92 14.84 -34.40
CA LEU A 52 -8.36 14.94 -34.22
C LEU A 52 -8.74 15.09 -32.74
N LEU A 53 -8.15 14.29 -31.84
CA LEU A 53 -8.39 14.43 -30.39
C LEU A 53 -7.96 15.81 -29.88
N ASP A 54 -6.78 16.29 -30.28
CA ASP A 54 -6.29 17.62 -29.91
C ASP A 54 -7.24 18.73 -30.39
N GLY A 55 -7.77 18.61 -31.61
CA GLY A 55 -8.77 19.52 -32.16
C GLY A 55 -10.10 19.58 -31.39
N TYR A 56 -10.45 18.51 -30.67
CA TYR A 56 -11.64 18.45 -29.81
C TYR A 56 -11.35 18.70 -28.32
N GLY A 57 -10.09 18.99 -27.95
CA GLY A 57 -9.67 19.19 -26.57
C GLY A 57 -9.60 17.89 -25.76
N TRP A 58 -9.41 16.74 -26.42
CA TRP A 58 -9.20 15.45 -25.78
C TRP A 58 -7.72 15.08 -25.77
N ASP A 59 -7.23 14.69 -24.60
CA ASP A 59 -5.86 14.18 -24.47
C ASP A 59 -5.80 12.69 -24.79
N LYS A 60 -4.97 12.32 -25.76
CA LYS A 60 -4.67 10.90 -26.03
C LYS A 60 -3.98 10.27 -24.83
N GLY A 61 -4.46 9.10 -24.43
CA GLY A 61 -4.08 8.37 -23.25
C GLY A 61 -4.78 8.86 -21.98
N SER A 62 -5.70 9.82 -22.04
CA SER A 62 -6.45 10.26 -20.85
C SER A 62 -7.31 9.15 -20.25
N THR A 63 -7.67 9.30 -18.97
CA THR A 63 -8.55 8.36 -18.29
C THR A 63 -9.93 8.29 -18.94
N GLU A 64 -10.45 9.43 -19.39
CA GLU A 64 -11.77 9.51 -20.04
C GLU A 64 -11.77 8.90 -21.43
N GLU A 65 -10.74 9.14 -22.26
CA GLU A 65 -10.60 8.47 -23.57
C GLU A 65 -10.54 6.95 -23.39
N ARG A 66 -9.72 6.45 -22.45
CA ARG A 66 -9.64 5.01 -22.19
C ARG A 66 -10.97 4.43 -21.72
N ARG A 67 -11.72 5.16 -20.87
CA ARG A 67 -13.05 4.73 -20.40
C ARG A 67 -14.06 4.68 -21.54
N ALA A 68 -14.13 5.73 -22.34
CA ALA A 68 -15.02 5.83 -23.49
C ALA A 68 -14.73 4.73 -24.53
N LEU A 69 -13.45 4.55 -24.88
CA LEU A 69 -13.03 3.47 -25.79
C LEU A 69 -13.36 2.09 -25.25
N LYS A 70 -13.16 1.86 -23.94
CA LYS A 70 -13.50 0.58 -23.30
C LYS A 70 -15.00 0.33 -23.28
N LEU A 71 -15.80 1.37 -23.05
CA LEU A 71 -17.26 1.27 -23.13
C LEU A 71 -17.68 0.88 -24.54
N ALA A 72 -17.19 1.59 -25.56
CA ALA A 72 -17.50 1.29 -26.95
C ALA A 72 -17.06 -0.12 -27.35
N GLU A 73 -15.89 -0.58 -26.90
CA GLU A 73 -15.37 -1.92 -27.18
C GLU A 73 -16.29 -3.04 -26.67
N HIS A 74 -16.82 -2.91 -25.46
CA HIS A 74 -17.69 -3.95 -24.89
C HIS A 74 -19.15 -3.86 -25.33
N PHE A 75 -19.63 -2.68 -25.73
CA PHE A 75 -21.02 -2.44 -26.13
C PHE A 75 -21.19 -2.25 -27.65
N GLN A 76 -20.28 -2.76 -28.49
CA GLN A 76 -20.33 -2.59 -29.94
C GLN A 76 -21.66 -3.05 -30.56
N ASP A 77 -22.27 -4.11 -30.02
CA ASP A 77 -23.56 -4.64 -30.49
C ASP A 77 -24.72 -3.64 -30.30
N PHE A 78 -24.53 -2.62 -29.47
CA PHE A 78 -25.48 -1.53 -29.25
C PHE A 78 -25.19 -0.29 -30.12
N ALA A 79 -24.17 -0.30 -30.98
CA ALA A 79 -23.81 0.85 -31.82
C ALA A 79 -24.98 1.32 -32.71
N HIS A 80 -25.84 0.40 -33.16
CA HIS A 80 -27.02 0.71 -33.97
C HIS A 80 -28.26 1.08 -33.15
N ARG A 81 -28.22 0.90 -31.82
CA ARG A 81 -29.33 1.14 -30.89
C ARG A 81 -28.86 1.71 -29.55
N PRO A 82 -28.16 2.85 -29.53
CA PRO A 82 -27.59 3.41 -28.31
C PRO A 82 -28.67 3.82 -27.29
N HIS A 83 -29.87 4.15 -27.76
CA HIS A 83 -31.03 4.51 -26.92
C HIS A 83 -31.45 3.37 -25.97
N ALA A 84 -31.20 2.11 -26.33
CA ALA A 84 -31.51 0.97 -25.47
C ALA A 84 -30.75 1.00 -24.12
N LEU A 85 -29.65 1.75 -24.03
CA LEU A 85 -28.83 1.87 -22.83
C LEU A 85 -29.08 3.16 -22.04
N ILE A 86 -29.98 4.03 -22.51
CA ILE A 86 -30.12 5.40 -21.99
C ILE A 86 -30.53 5.46 -20.51
N GLN A 87 -31.32 4.49 -20.06
CA GLN A 87 -31.80 4.41 -18.68
C GLN A 87 -30.69 3.96 -17.71
N ILE A 88 -29.55 3.48 -18.21
CA ILE A 88 -28.45 2.97 -17.37
C ILE A 88 -27.38 4.05 -17.22
N PRO A 89 -27.13 4.57 -16.00
CA PRO A 89 -26.09 5.58 -15.80
C PRO A 89 -24.71 5.12 -16.29
N VAL A 90 -23.94 6.05 -16.85
CA VAL A 90 -22.57 5.81 -17.37
C VAL A 90 -21.67 5.06 -16.37
N THR A 91 -21.76 5.39 -15.09
CA THR A 91 -20.99 4.73 -14.02
C THR A 91 -21.29 3.23 -13.92
N THR A 92 -22.55 2.84 -14.12
CA THR A 92 -22.99 1.44 -14.15
C THR A 92 -22.52 0.77 -15.43
N LEU A 93 -22.64 1.43 -16.60
CA LEU A 93 -22.13 0.90 -17.86
C LEU A 93 -20.61 0.61 -17.79
N LEU A 94 -19.83 1.54 -17.26
CA LEU A 94 -18.38 1.36 -17.06
C LEU A 94 -18.04 0.23 -16.08
N LYS A 95 -18.89 -0.02 -15.07
CA LYS A 95 -18.74 -1.16 -14.16
C LYS A 95 -18.94 -2.50 -14.87
N LEU A 96 -19.90 -2.56 -15.80
CA LEU A 96 -20.17 -3.77 -16.58
C LEU A 96 -18.98 -4.13 -17.50
N CYS A 97 -18.18 -3.15 -17.92
CA CYS A 97 -16.95 -3.37 -18.71
C CYS A 97 -15.82 -4.11 -17.94
N SER A 98 -16.02 -4.55 -16.71
CA SER A 98 -15.03 -5.41 -16.03
C SER A 98 -15.25 -6.88 -16.41
N GLU A 99 -14.16 -7.66 -16.50
CA GLU A 99 -14.19 -9.09 -16.87
C GLU A 99 -15.22 -9.91 -16.06
N LYS A 100 -15.42 -9.55 -14.80
CA LYS A 100 -16.34 -10.21 -13.86
C LYS A 100 -17.81 -10.10 -14.28
N TYR A 101 -18.16 -9.05 -15.01
CA TYR A 101 -19.54 -8.68 -15.38
C TYR A 101 -19.80 -8.74 -16.89
N LEU A 102 -18.82 -9.11 -17.72
CA LEU A 102 -19.01 -9.31 -19.17
C LEU A 102 -20.19 -10.24 -19.52
N PRO A 103 -20.48 -11.34 -18.78
CA PRO A 103 -21.65 -12.16 -19.07
C PRO A 103 -22.98 -11.40 -19.03
N ILE A 104 -23.07 -10.33 -18.24
CA ILE A 104 -24.27 -9.49 -18.16
C ILE A 104 -24.47 -8.74 -19.48
N ILE A 105 -23.40 -8.25 -20.10
CA ILE A 105 -23.50 -7.54 -21.39
C ILE A 105 -24.07 -8.47 -22.47
N ASN A 106 -23.63 -9.73 -22.49
CA ASN A 106 -24.17 -10.75 -23.39
C ASN A 106 -25.65 -11.05 -23.14
N GLU A 107 -26.10 -10.99 -21.88
CA GLU A 107 -27.52 -11.13 -21.53
C GLU A 107 -28.33 -9.91 -21.99
N LEU A 108 -27.81 -8.69 -21.81
CA LEU A 108 -28.46 -7.45 -22.28
C LEU A 108 -28.62 -7.42 -23.80
N ASN A 109 -27.67 -8.01 -24.54
CA ASN A 109 -27.77 -8.12 -25.99
C ASN A 109 -28.98 -8.93 -26.47
N GLN A 110 -29.52 -9.83 -25.63
CA GLN A 110 -30.66 -10.69 -25.97
C GLN A 110 -32.01 -10.08 -25.58
N LEU A 111 -32.00 -8.96 -24.85
CA LEU A 111 -33.21 -8.27 -24.41
C LEU A 111 -33.66 -7.23 -25.43
N ASP A 112 -34.97 -7.05 -25.50
CA ASP A 112 -35.61 -5.97 -26.25
C ASP A 112 -35.32 -4.61 -25.58
N GLU A 113 -35.38 -3.52 -26.36
CA GLU A 113 -34.95 -2.19 -25.89
C GLU A 113 -35.75 -1.71 -24.66
N ASP A 114 -37.03 -2.02 -24.59
CA ASP A 114 -37.92 -1.62 -23.49
C ASP A 114 -37.67 -2.39 -22.18
N ASP A 115 -37.02 -3.55 -22.26
CA ASP A 115 -36.72 -4.40 -21.09
C ASP A 115 -35.38 -4.03 -20.42
N ILE A 116 -34.56 -3.21 -21.08
CA ILE A 116 -33.26 -2.78 -20.59
C ILE A 116 -33.44 -1.57 -19.65
N THR A 117 -33.80 -1.89 -18.41
CA THR A 117 -33.97 -0.90 -17.33
C THR A 117 -32.80 -0.90 -16.36
N CYS A 118 -32.56 0.23 -15.68
CA CYS A 118 -31.51 0.34 -14.67
C CYS A 118 -31.68 -0.70 -13.54
N ASP A 119 -32.91 -0.87 -13.06
CA ASP A 119 -33.21 -1.81 -11.97
C ASP A 119 -32.89 -3.25 -12.37
N ARG A 120 -33.24 -3.63 -13.59
CA ARG A 120 -32.92 -4.97 -14.12
C ARG A 120 -31.41 -5.21 -14.14
N VAL A 121 -30.64 -4.25 -14.63
CA VAL A 121 -29.17 -4.34 -14.67
C VAL A 121 -28.58 -4.44 -13.26
N LEU A 122 -29.09 -3.66 -12.31
CA LEU A 122 -28.65 -3.72 -10.91
C LEU A 122 -28.92 -5.09 -10.29
N ASP A 123 -30.04 -5.72 -10.60
CA ASP A 123 -30.35 -7.06 -10.14
C ASP A 123 -29.48 -8.14 -10.79
N LEU A 124 -29.15 -8.02 -12.08
CA LEU A 124 -28.18 -8.90 -12.74
C LEU A 124 -26.78 -8.78 -12.10
N ILE A 125 -26.36 -7.56 -11.75
CA ILE A 125 -25.10 -7.33 -11.02
C ILE A 125 -25.13 -8.05 -9.67
N LYS A 126 -26.22 -7.93 -8.89
CA LYS A 126 -26.36 -8.62 -7.59
C LYS A 126 -26.30 -10.14 -7.75
N GLN A 127 -27.01 -10.69 -8.75
CA GLN A 127 -27.01 -12.13 -9.03
C GLN A 127 -25.60 -12.61 -9.39
N ARG A 128 -24.89 -11.88 -10.26
CA ARG A 128 -23.51 -12.24 -10.63
C ARG A 128 -22.56 -12.17 -9.43
N GLN A 129 -22.72 -11.19 -8.55
CA GLN A 129 -21.94 -11.12 -7.31
C GLN A 129 -22.17 -12.33 -6.40
N ALA A 130 -23.41 -12.79 -6.26
CA ALA A 130 -23.72 -13.99 -5.49
C ALA A 130 -23.10 -15.26 -6.10
N LEU A 131 -23.09 -15.37 -7.43
CA LEU A 131 -22.42 -16.48 -8.13
C LEU A 131 -20.90 -16.45 -7.93
N LEU A 132 -20.26 -15.29 -8.12
CA LEU A 132 -18.82 -15.13 -7.89
C LEU A 132 -18.43 -15.47 -6.45
N LYS A 133 -19.31 -15.21 -5.48
CA LYS A 133 -19.10 -15.62 -4.09
C LYS A 133 -19.14 -17.15 -3.94
N LYS A 134 -20.12 -17.82 -4.54
CA LYS A 134 -20.24 -19.29 -4.53
C LYS A 134 -19.10 -19.98 -5.27
N GLU A 135 -18.69 -19.46 -6.43
CA GLU A 135 -17.54 -19.97 -7.19
C GLU A 135 -16.28 -19.95 -6.33
N LYS A 136 -16.00 -18.83 -5.66
CA LYS A 136 -14.86 -18.71 -4.72
C LYS A 136 -14.95 -19.66 -3.53
N GLU A 137 -16.14 -19.91 -3.00
CA GLU A 137 -16.35 -20.88 -1.92
C GLU A 137 -16.12 -22.32 -2.42
N SER A 138 -16.43 -22.63 -3.68
CA SER A 138 -16.22 -23.95 -4.29
C SER A 138 -14.78 -24.21 -4.76
N GLU A 139 -14.00 -23.17 -5.03
CA GLU A 139 -12.58 -23.26 -5.41
C GLU A 139 -11.63 -23.44 -4.20
N LEU A 140 -12.18 -23.52 -2.98
CA LEU A 140 -11.37 -23.80 -1.79
C LEU A 140 -10.79 -25.22 -1.89
N PRO A 141 -9.45 -25.39 -1.79
CA PRO A 141 -8.83 -26.71 -1.89
C PRO A 141 -9.29 -27.63 -0.77
N GLU A 142 -9.53 -28.92 -1.08
CA GLU A 142 -9.98 -29.95 -0.12
C GLU A 142 -9.09 -30.05 1.13
N LYS A 143 -7.80 -29.70 0.99
CA LYS A 143 -6.87 -29.52 2.10
C LYS A 143 -6.44 -28.06 2.16
N PRO A 144 -7.02 -27.26 3.06
CA PRO A 144 -6.60 -25.87 3.23
C PRO A 144 -5.14 -25.85 3.65
N SER A 145 -4.30 -25.17 2.87
CA SER A 145 -2.91 -24.92 3.21
C SER A 145 -2.79 -23.52 3.78
N ILE A 146 -2.22 -23.40 4.99
CA ILE A 146 -1.85 -22.12 5.60
C ILE A 146 -0.52 -21.58 5.06
N TRP A 147 0.20 -22.36 4.24
CA TRP A 147 1.50 -21.94 3.72
C TRP A 147 1.33 -21.00 2.51
N ARG A 148 2.06 -19.89 2.54
CA ARG A 148 2.20 -18.91 1.46
C ARG A 148 3.68 -18.68 1.14
N ARG A 149 3.96 -18.04 0.02
CA ARG A 149 5.31 -17.58 -0.36
C ARG A 149 5.35 -16.06 -0.41
N ASN A 150 6.42 -15.46 0.08
CA ASN A 150 6.67 -14.03 -0.09
C ASN A 150 7.29 -13.74 -1.48
N CYS A 151 7.50 -12.46 -1.81
CA CYS A 151 8.16 -12.05 -3.06
C CYS A 151 9.60 -12.57 -3.20
N ARG A 152 10.23 -12.97 -2.09
CA ARG A 152 11.58 -13.60 -2.05
C ARG A 152 11.54 -15.13 -2.20
N GLY A 153 10.35 -15.72 -2.32
CA GLY A 153 10.15 -17.17 -2.48
C GLY A 153 10.18 -17.98 -1.17
N GLU A 154 10.38 -17.33 -0.02
CA GLU A 154 10.40 -17.97 1.30
C GLU A 154 8.97 -18.34 1.75
N ARG A 155 8.84 -19.44 2.50
CA ARG A 155 7.55 -19.90 3.00
C ARG A 155 7.22 -19.25 4.34
N TYR A 156 6.00 -18.76 4.48
CA TYR A 156 5.45 -18.30 5.76
C TYR A 156 4.05 -18.86 5.96
N ALA A 157 3.64 -19.00 7.22
CA ALA A 157 2.29 -19.42 7.58
C ALA A 157 1.38 -18.19 7.65
N GLN A 158 0.23 -18.24 7.00
CA GLN A 158 -0.82 -17.23 7.07
C GLN A 158 -2.13 -17.89 7.50
N PHE A 159 -2.63 -17.47 8.65
CA PHE A 159 -3.96 -17.86 9.11
C PHE A 159 -5.01 -16.97 8.43
N PRO A 160 -6.11 -17.55 7.93
CA PRO A 160 -7.24 -16.77 7.46
C PRO A 160 -7.81 -15.87 8.57
N PRO A 161 -8.53 -14.79 8.22
CA PRO A 161 -9.24 -13.99 9.20
C PRO A 161 -10.21 -14.86 10.03
N VAL A 162 -10.17 -14.68 11.35
CA VAL A 162 -11.02 -15.41 12.29
C VAL A 162 -12.31 -14.63 12.52
N TYR A 163 -13.43 -15.18 12.07
CA TYR A 163 -14.77 -14.61 12.26
C TYR A 163 -15.54 -15.43 13.30
N GLU A 164 -15.42 -15.05 14.56
CA GLU A 164 -16.11 -15.68 15.69
C GLU A 164 -17.25 -14.79 16.20
N ASN A 165 -18.39 -15.39 16.57
CA ASN A 165 -19.53 -14.63 17.11
C ASN A 165 -19.31 -14.19 18.56
N ASP A 166 -18.63 -15.00 19.36
CA ASP A 166 -18.29 -14.74 20.76
C ASP A 166 -16.99 -13.94 20.92
N GLN A 167 -16.24 -13.74 19.83
CA GLN A 167 -15.00 -12.98 19.76
C GLN A 167 -13.91 -13.50 20.72
N GLN A 168 -14.04 -14.74 21.18
CA GLN A 168 -13.26 -15.25 22.30
C GLN A 168 -11.76 -15.25 22.00
N THR A 169 -11.36 -15.69 20.80
CA THR A 169 -9.95 -15.75 20.40
C THR A 169 -9.31 -14.35 20.42
N GLY A 170 -10.02 -13.34 19.92
CA GLY A 170 -9.54 -11.95 19.93
C GLY A 170 -9.42 -11.39 21.34
N VAL A 171 -10.44 -11.57 22.19
CA VAL A 171 -10.46 -11.05 23.57
C VAL A 171 -9.36 -11.69 24.42
N LEU A 172 -9.18 -13.01 24.34
CA LEU A 172 -8.14 -13.70 25.10
C LEU A 172 -6.74 -13.33 24.62
N THR A 173 -6.54 -13.22 23.31
CA THR A 173 -5.24 -12.79 22.75
C THR A 173 -4.89 -11.38 23.24
N GLN A 174 -5.85 -10.44 23.22
CA GLN A 174 -5.63 -9.09 23.71
C GLN A 174 -5.28 -9.05 25.19
N LYS A 175 -5.98 -9.83 26.04
CA LYS A 175 -5.63 -9.95 27.47
C LYS A 175 -4.22 -10.48 27.69
N LEU A 176 -3.79 -11.48 26.91
CA LEU A 176 -2.43 -12.01 26.99
C LEU A 176 -1.38 -10.96 26.58
N MET A 177 -1.70 -10.12 25.61
CA MET A 177 -0.84 -8.99 25.23
C MET A 177 -0.77 -7.94 26.35
N ASP A 178 -1.91 -7.56 26.91
CA ASP A 178 -2.00 -6.47 27.89
C ASP A 178 -1.44 -6.87 29.26
N GLU A 179 -1.75 -8.08 29.73
CA GLU A 179 -1.37 -8.55 31.07
C GLU A 179 0.03 -9.16 31.11
N TYR A 180 0.45 -9.84 30.03
CA TYR A 180 1.70 -10.61 29.99
C TYR A 180 2.72 -10.07 28.98
N GLY A 181 2.40 -9.01 28.22
CA GLY A 181 3.31 -8.41 27.24
C GLY A 181 3.67 -9.34 26.09
N LEU A 182 2.88 -10.39 25.86
CA LEU A 182 3.17 -11.38 24.83
C LEU A 182 2.78 -10.84 23.46
N ILE A 183 3.63 -11.03 22.46
CA ILE A 183 3.26 -10.69 21.09
C ILE A 183 2.34 -11.77 20.50
N PRO A 184 1.39 -11.43 19.59
CA PRO A 184 0.45 -12.38 19.00
C PRO A 184 1.11 -13.62 18.37
N GLN A 185 2.28 -13.43 17.77
CA GLN A 185 3.03 -14.52 17.14
C GLN A 185 3.55 -15.54 18.15
N THR A 186 3.94 -15.11 19.35
CA THR A 186 4.39 -15.99 20.44
C THR A 186 3.20 -16.73 21.02
N ILE A 187 2.10 -16.03 21.30
CA ILE A 187 0.85 -16.64 21.77
C ILE A 187 0.39 -17.73 20.81
N LEU A 188 0.36 -17.43 19.51
CA LEU A 188 -0.04 -18.38 18.47
C LEU A 188 0.91 -19.58 18.41
N ARG A 189 2.22 -19.36 18.48
CA ARG A 189 3.23 -20.43 18.48
C ARG A 189 3.06 -21.37 19.66
N GLU A 190 2.92 -20.82 20.86
CA GLU A 190 2.79 -21.59 22.11
C GLU A 190 1.46 -22.34 22.14
N ALA A 191 0.35 -21.70 21.77
CA ALA A 191 -0.96 -22.35 21.71
C ALA A 191 -0.99 -23.52 20.72
N ILE A 192 -0.37 -23.38 19.54
CA ILE A 192 -0.26 -24.47 18.57
C ILE A 192 0.64 -25.59 19.10
N ALA A 193 1.78 -25.24 19.71
CA ALA A 193 2.71 -26.23 20.26
C ALA A 193 2.07 -27.05 21.40
N ASP A 194 1.41 -26.36 22.34
CA ASP A 194 0.67 -26.98 23.45
C ASP A 194 -0.47 -27.87 22.95
N LEU A 195 -1.26 -27.39 21.97
CA LEU A 195 -2.33 -28.18 21.38
C LEU A 195 -1.78 -29.43 20.66
N TYR A 196 -0.69 -29.29 19.91
CA TYR A 196 -0.06 -30.41 19.21
C TYR A 196 0.50 -31.44 20.19
N GLN A 197 1.15 -30.98 21.27
CA GLN A 197 1.67 -31.85 22.32
C GLN A 197 0.54 -32.65 22.97
N LYS A 198 -0.54 -31.98 23.40
CA LYS A 198 -1.73 -32.63 24.00
C LYS A 198 -2.36 -33.68 23.09
N ILE A 199 -2.45 -33.40 21.79
CA ILE A 199 -2.98 -34.36 20.81
C ILE A 199 -2.04 -35.56 20.65
N THR A 200 -0.72 -35.32 20.61
CA THR A 200 0.29 -36.37 20.39
C THR A 200 0.42 -37.28 21.61
N GLU A 201 0.43 -36.71 22.83
CA GLU A 201 0.47 -37.46 24.09
C GLU A 201 -0.80 -38.29 24.28
N GLY A 202 -1.98 -37.73 24.01
CA GLY A 202 -3.25 -38.47 24.05
C GLY A 202 -3.34 -39.62 23.03
N GLN A 203 -2.63 -39.53 21.91
CA GLN A 203 -2.50 -40.63 20.94
C GLN A 203 -1.53 -41.72 21.40
N GLN A 204 -0.48 -41.38 22.16
CA GLN A 204 0.46 -42.35 22.71
C GLN A 204 -0.14 -43.12 23.89
N GLU A 205 -0.90 -42.47 24.77
CA GLU A 205 -1.62 -43.13 25.87
C GLU A 205 -2.74 -44.07 25.37
N GLY A 206 -3.41 -43.71 24.26
CA GLY A 206 -4.41 -44.57 23.61
C GLY A 206 -3.84 -45.78 22.86
N SER A 207 -2.56 -45.76 22.48
CA SER A 207 -1.88 -46.86 21.76
C SER A 207 -1.13 -47.83 22.68
N ALA A 208 -0.92 -47.48 23.95
CA ALA A 208 -0.25 -48.34 24.93
C ALA A 208 -1.20 -49.31 25.67
N ALA A 209 -2.51 -49.27 25.36
CA ALA A 209 -3.53 -50.09 26.01
C ALA A 209 -4.04 -51.28 25.16
N CYS A 210 -3.23 -51.77 24.22
CA CYS A 210 -3.46 -53.02 23.51
C CYS A 210 -2.19 -53.87 23.56
N ASP A 211 -1.89 -54.47 24.71
CA ASP A 211 -1.61 -55.91 24.81
C ASP A 211 -1.29 -56.34 26.25
N VAL A 212 -1.82 -57.51 26.61
CA VAL A 212 -1.63 -58.34 27.81
C VAL A 212 -2.65 -58.19 28.96
N ASP A 213 -3.73 -58.96 28.77
CA ASP A 213 -4.31 -59.95 29.69
C ASP A 213 -4.71 -59.59 31.13
N LEU A 214 -6.04 -59.61 31.27
CA LEU A 214 -6.85 -60.02 32.42
C LEU A 214 -6.14 -60.95 33.43
N ASN A 215 -5.95 -60.46 34.66
CA ASN A 215 -6.23 -61.29 35.82
C ASN A 215 -6.58 -60.45 37.06
N ILE A 216 -7.88 -60.43 37.37
CA ILE A 216 -8.47 -59.85 38.57
C ILE A 216 -8.24 -60.83 39.72
N ASN A 217 -7.54 -60.40 40.78
CA ASN A 217 -7.78 -60.93 42.11
C ASN A 217 -7.50 -59.91 43.21
N ASN A 218 -8.52 -59.74 44.05
CA ASN A 218 -8.60 -58.88 45.23
C ASN A 218 -7.60 -59.29 46.32
N GLY A 219 -7.13 -58.31 47.10
CA GLY A 219 -6.46 -58.58 48.39
C GLY A 219 -5.77 -57.37 49.02
N THR A 220 -6.55 -56.54 49.71
CA THR A 220 -6.29 -55.82 50.98
C THR A 220 -4.87 -55.53 51.51
N HIS A 221 -4.79 -54.31 52.08
CA HIS A 221 -4.10 -53.86 53.30
C HIS A 221 -2.75 -53.10 53.22
N ASP A 222 -2.84 -51.89 53.80
CA ASP A 222 -1.90 -51.19 54.69
C ASP A 222 -0.67 -50.42 54.18
N ALA A 223 -0.81 -49.09 54.33
CA ALA A 223 -0.09 -48.21 55.25
C ALA A 223 1.41 -47.87 55.03
N ASN A 224 1.67 -46.58 55.31
CA ASN A 224 2.94 -45.84 55.40
C ASN A 224 3.50 -45.42 54.04
N GLY A 225 3.97 -44.21 53.83
CA GLY A 225 4.43 -43.13 54.70
C GLY A 225 5.43 -42.31 53.87
N ASP A 226 5.88 -41.18 54.40
CA ASP A 226 6.94 -40.28 53.86
C ASP A 226 6.38 -39.19 52.93
N ASP A 227 6.02 -38.00 53.43
CA ASP A 227 6.87 -36.97 54.04
C ASP A 227 7.95 -36.45 53.09
N TYR A 228 7.60 -35.39 52.34
CA TYR A 228 8.57 -34.45 51.79
C TYR A 228 8.04 -33.02 51.93
N ASP A 229 8.48 -32.41 53.03
CA ASP A 229 8.70 -30.99 53.24
C ASP A 229 9.58 -30.39 52.12
N TYR A 230 9.05 -29.38 51.42
CA TYR A 230 9.84 -28.42 50.67
C TYR A 230 9.38 -27.00 51.00
N ASN A 231 9.79 -26.54 52.19
CA ASN A 231 10.08 -25.13 52.43
C ASN A 231 11.17 -24.66 51.44
N GLN A 232 10.80 -23.86 50.43
CA GLN A 232 11.77 -23.02 49.72
C GLN A 232 11.81 -21.62 50.33
N PRO A 233 13.01 -21.03 50.54
CA PRO A 233 13.16 -19.68 51.05
C PRO A 233 12.66 -18.68 50.02
N VAL A 234 11.76 -17.80 50.47
CA VAL A 234 11.33 -16.61 49.73
C VAL A 234 12.55 -15.72 49.52
N LEU A 235 13.14 -15.80 48.34
CA LEU A 235 14.01 -14.76 47.81
C LEU A 235 13.12 -13.54 47.53
N GLN A 236 13.26 -12.51 48.36
CA GLN A 236 12.75 -11.18 48.06
C GLN A 236 13.47 -10.65 46.83
N VAL A 237 12.90 -10.89 45.65
CA VAL A 237 13.24 -10.16 44.44
C VAL A 237 12.74 -8.72 44.65
N PRO A 238 13.55 -7.69 44.40
CA PRO A 238 13.10 -6.32 44.56
C PRO A 238 11.90 -6.12 43.64
N THR A 239 10.84 -5.54 44.20
CA THR A 239 9.61 -5.19 43.52
C THR A 239 9.91 -4.20 42.39
N ASN A 240 10.35 -4.70 41.23
CA ASN A 240 10.33 -3.94 40.00
C ASN A 240 8.85 -3.75 39.68
N GLN A 241 8.34 -2.57 40.03
CA GLN A 241 7.06 -2.09 39.51
C GLN A 241 7.10 -2.32 37.99
N SER A 242 6.11 -3.04 37.47
CA SER A 242 5.98 -3.29 36.04
C SER A 242 5.80 -1.95 35.34
N GLN A 243 6.91 -1.33 34.98
CA GLN A 243 6.97 -0.05 34.30
C GLN A 243 6.50 -0.30 32.87
N THR A 244 5.44 0.40 32.47
CA THR A 244 4.85 0.25 31.13
C THR A 244 5.85 0.71 30.07
N VAL A 245 5.63 0.34 28.81
CA VAL A 245 6.51 0.76 27.71
C VAL A 245 6.51 2.29 27.59
N GLU A 246 5.34 2.90 27.81
CA GLU A 246 5.11 4.33 27.82
C GLU A 246 5.86 5.03 28.96
N ASP A 247 5.90 4.44 30.16
CA ASP A 247 6.67 4.99 31.29
C ASP A 247 8.18 5.01 30.98
N LYS A 248 8.68 3.98 30.29
CA LYS A 248 10.09 3.94 29.83
C LYS A 248 10.37 4.96 28.73
N TRP A 249 9.42 5.20 27.84
CA TRP A 249 9.54 6.27 26.83
C TRP A 249 9.61 7.65 27.47
N GLN A 250 8.80 7.88 28.51
CA GLN A 250 8.82 9.13 29.25
C GLN A 250 10.14 9.33 30.01
N GLU A 251 10.68 8.28 30.64
CA GLU A 251 11.99 8.33 31.31
C GLU A 251 13.12 8.67 30.33
N LEU A 252 13.15 8.00 29.17
CA LEU A 252 14.13 8.28 28.12
C LEU A 252 13.96 9.67 27.51
N ASN A 253 12.73 10.15 27.35
CA ASN A 253 12.48 11.52 26.93
C ASN A 253 13.05 12.52 27.95
N GLN A 254 12.79 12.33 29.25
CA GLN A 254 13.30 13.21 30.29
C GLN A 254 14.83 13.24 30.29
N GLN A 255 15.48 12.09 30.11
CA GLN A 255 16.93 11.99 30.04
C GLN A 255 17.50 12.65 28.77
N LEU A 256 16.85 12.44 27.61
CA LEU A 256 17.19 13.11 26.35
C LEU A 256 17.07 14.64 26.47
N GLN A 257 15.98 15.13 27.06
CA GLN A 257 15.79 16.57 27.29
C GLN A 257 16.84 17.13 28.25
N ALA A 258 17.18 16.40 29.31
CA ALA A 258 18.21 16.81 30.25
C ALA A 258 19.58 16.97 29.56
N ASP A 259 19.97 16.02 28.71
CA ASP A 259 21.24 16.07 27.98
C ASP A 259 21.30 17.22 26.97
N ILE A 260 20.23 17.40 26.19
CA ILE A 260 20.11 18.50 25.23
C ILE A 260 20.19 19.85 25.94
N ASN A 261 19.46 20.02 27.06
CA ASN A 261 19.45 21.28 27.80
C ASN A 261 20.77 21.57 28.52
N ASN A 262 21.48 20.54 29.00
CA ASN A 262 22.72 20.71 29.76
C ASN A 262 23.95 20.85 28.86
N THR A 263 24.00 20.15 27.72
CA THR A 263 25.22 20.03 26.91
C THR A 263 25.03 20.45 25.44
N GLY A 264 23.79 20.63 24.99
CA GLY A 264 23.47 20.91 23.58
C GLY A 264 23.76 19.74 22.63
N LYS A 265 24.07 18.56 23.17
CA LYS A 265 24.34 17.32 22.46
C LYS A 265 23.76 16.14 23.24
N ILE A 266 23.60 15.00 22.60
CA ILE A 266 23.20 13.77 23.29
C ILE A 266 24.47 13.14 23.85
N ASP A 267 24.48 12.82 25.14
CA ASP A 267 25.58 12.06 25.73
C ASP A 267 25.63 10.66 25.11
N LYS A 268 26.83 10.12 24.94
CA LYS A 268 27.02 8.81 24.33
C LYS A 268 26.24 7.71 25.07
N HIS A 269 26.21 7.76 26.40
CA HIS A 269 25.49 6.78 27.19
C HIS A 269 23.98 6.82 26.92
N THR A 270 23.40 8.02 26.89
CA THR A 270 21.97 8.23 26.59
C THR A 270 21.63 7.86 25.16
N GLY A 271 22.49 8.21 24.20
CA GLY A 271 22.31 7.85 22.80
C GLY A 271 22.37 6.34 22.57
N ASP A 272 23.33 5.64 23.18
CA ASP A 272 23.45 4.19 23.14
C ASP A 272 22.26 3.51 23.84
N LEU A 273 21.79 4.06 24.96
CA LEU A 273 20.61 3.56 25.67
C LEU A 273 19.33 3.69 24.83
N ILE A 274 19.13 4.85 24.17
CA ILE A 274 17.98 5.05 23.27
C ILE A 274 18.07 4.10 22.07
N ALA A 275 19.26 3.98 21.44
CA ALA A 275 19.46 3.07 20.32
C ALA A 275 19.22 1.60 20.70
N GLU A 276 19.77 1.12 21.82
CA GLU A 276 19.57 -0.25 22.29
C GLU A 276 18.10 -0.54 22.61
N ASN A 277 17.41 0.42 23.23
CA ASN A 277 15.98 0.28 23.51
C ASN A 277 15.16 0.31 22.21
N CYS A 278 15.46 1.21 21.27
CA CYS A 278 14.80 1.24 19.97
C CYS A 278 15.04 -0.04 19.17
N ILE A 279 16.24 -0.61 19.16
CA ILE A 279 16.53 -1.90 18.51
C ILE A 279 15.75 -3.05 19.19
N ARG A 280 15.72 -3.09 20.53
CA ARG A 280 14.93 -4.08 21.28
C ARG A 280 13.44 -3.93 20.99
N TRP A 281 12.95 -2.71 20.84
CA TRP A 281 11.56 -2.44 20.47
C TRP A 281 11.30 -2.75 19.01
N GLU A 282 12.23 -2.51 18.09
CA GLU A 282 12.09 -2.87 16.68
C GLU A 282 11.89 -4.37 16.46
N ALA A 283 12.37 -5.20 17.39
CA ALA A 283 12.15 -6.65 17.40
C ALA A 283 10.80 -7.05 18.03
N ALA A 284 10.21 -6.21 18.87
CA ALA A 284 8.98 -6.50 19.63
C ALA A 284 7.73 -5.77 19.12
N VAL A 285 7.90 -4.61 18.47
CA VAL A 285 6.86 -3.69 18.04
C VAL A 285 6.60 -3.87 16.54
N PRO A 286 5.33 -4.04 16.12
CA PRO A 286 4.95 -4.08 14.71
C PRO A 286 5.50 -2.89 13.91
N GLN A 287 5.80 -3.13 12.64
CA GLN A 287 6.50 -2.15 11.78
C GLN A 287 5.74 -0.82 11.64
N ASP A 288 4.42 -0.87 11.73
CA ASP A 288 3.45 0.24 11.73
C ASP A 288 3.30 0.95 13.09
N LYS A 289 4.15 0.65 14.08
CA LYS A 289 4.20 1.33 15.39
C LYS A 289 5.61 1.76 15.80
N LYS A 290 6.61 1.51 14.93
CA LYS A 290 8.01 1.88 15.19
C LYS A 290 8.21 3.39 15.22
N TRP A 291 7.49 4.11 14.37
CA TRP A 291 7.53 5.57 14.33
C TRP A 291 6.92 6.19 15.59
N ASP A 292 5.86 5.59 16.12
CA ASP A 292 5.20 6.05 17.35
C ASP A 292 6.16 6.03 18.54
N ALA A 293 6.99 5.00 18.67
CA ALA A 293 7.99 4.92 19.73
C ALA A 293 9.00 6.07 19.67
N ILE A 294 9.50 6.40 18.46
CA ILE A 294 10.43 7.53 18.25
C ILE A 294 9.71 8.86 18.53
N ALA A 295 8.47 8.99 18.08
CA ALA A 295 7.64 10.16 18.35
C ALA A 295 7.41 10.36 19.87
N HIS A 296 7.23 9.28 20.63
CA HIS A 296 7.08 9.33 22.08
C HIS A 296 8.40 9.66 22.79
N VAL A 297 9.51 9.01 22.42
CA VAL A 297 10.84 9.28 23.02
C VAL A 297 11.31 10.69 22.73
N THR A 298 10.97 11.26 21.58
CA THR A 298 11.29 12.65 21.24
C THR A 298 10.21 13.63 21.72
N ASN A 299 9.09 13.13 22.27
CA ASN A 299 7.89 13.91 22.59
C ASN A 299 7.46 14.83 21.43
N ARG A 300 7.57 14.31 20.21
CA ARG A 300 7.32 15.04 18.96
C ARG A 300 8.07 16.38 18.86
N SER A 301 9.27 16.47 19.43
CA SER A 301 10.12 17.65 19.35
C SER A 301 11.06 17.56 18.15
N ALA A 302 10.92 18.48 17.20
CA ALA A 302 11.81 18.58 16.03
C ALA A 302 13.28 18.72 16.43
N ILE A 303 13.55 19.45 17.53
CA ILE A 303 14.91 19.69 18.03
C ILE A 303 15.50 18.39 18.59
N SER A 304 14.73 17.66 19.39
CA SER A 304 15.18 16.41 20.00
C SER A 304 15.36 15.32 18.95
N LEU A 305 14.51 15.28 17.93
CA LEU A 305 14.67 14.39 16.78
C LEU A 305 15.91 14.75 15.95
N GLY A 306 16.19 16.04 15.73
CA GLY A 306 17.39 16.49 15.04
C GLY A 306 18.66 16.00 15.73
N HIS A 307 18.77 16.23 17.04
CA HIS A 307 19.91 15.75 17.82
C HIS A 307 20.03 14.22 17.83
N LEU A 308 18.90 13.50 17.88
CA LEU A 308 18.89 12.05 17.87
C LEU A 308 19.30 11.49 16.49
N SER A 309 18.87 12.14 15.42
CA SER A 309 19.29 11.86 14.04
C SER A 309 20.78 12.09 13.85
N ASP A 310 21.33 13.21 14.34
CA ASP A 310 22.77 13.50 14.27
C ASP A 310 23.62 12.46 15.03
N TYR A 311 23.10 12.02 16.19
CA TYR A 311 23.73 10.94 16.95
C TYR A 311 23.73 9.62 16.19
N ALA A 312 22.58 9.23 15.64
CA ALA A 312 22.41 8.02 14.84
C ALA A 312 23.38 8.01 13.64
N TYR A 313 23.48 9.15 12.94
CA TYR A 313 24.39 9.34 11.81
C TYR A 313 25.86 9.05 12.19
N SER A 314 26.25 9.46 13.39
CA SER A 314 27.64 9.37 13.84
C SER A 314 28.02 8.02 14.46
N HIS A 315 27.05 7.29 15.02
CA HIS A 315 27.33 6.13 15.88
C HIS A 315 26.58 4.84 15.50
N ASN A 316 25.45 4.90 14.79
CA ASN A 316 24.63 3.73 14.44
C ASN A 316 23.96 3.89 13.05
N PRO A 317 24.71 3.75 11.94
CA PRO A 317 24.20 3.97 10.58
C PRO A 317 23.08 3.00 10.16
N GLN A 318 23.09 1.76 10.65
CA GLN A 318 22.02 0.77 10.36
C GLN A 318 20.66 1.19 10.94
N TRP A 319 20.67 1.97 12.01
CA TRP A 319 19.45 2.51 12.61
C TRP A 319 18.83 3.60 11.74
N ARG A 320 19.64 4.29 10.92
CA ARG A 320 19.16 5.28 9.95
C ARG A 320 18.42 4.62 8.79
N GLU A 321 18.95 3.55 8.21
CA GLU A 321 18.31 2.83 7.08
C GLU A 321 16.89 2.35 7.46
N THR A 322 16.73 1.86 8.69
CA THR A 322 15.45 1.42 9.23
C THR A 322 14.51 2.61 9.49
N TRP A 323 15.02 3.74 9.97
CA TRP A 323 14.25 4.98 10.15
C TRP A 323 13.77 5.58 8.84
N GLU A 324 14.62 5.67 7.82
CA GLU A 324 14.25 6.21 6.52
C GLU A 324 13.14 5.38 5.87
N THR A 325 13.27 4.05 5.94
CA THR A 325 12.25 3.12 5.45
C THR A 325 10.92 3.27 6.21
N THR A 326 10.99 3.49 7.54
CA THR A 326 9.81 3.69 8.39
C THR A 326 9.17 5.05 8.11
N LEU A 327 9.94 6.13 8.01
CA LEU A 327 9.45 7.46 7.63
C LEU A 327 8.76 7.44 6.25
N ALA A 328 9.34 6.73 5.28
CA ALA A 328 8.74 6.56 3.96
C ALA A 328 7.39 5.82 4.01
N SER A 329 7.20 4.87 4.95
CA SER A 329 5.91 4.19 5.11
C SER A 329 4.82 5.06 5.74
N TYR A 330 5.20 6.10 6.50
CA TYR A 330 4.28 7.09 7.09
C TYR A 330 4.01 8.29 6.18
N TYR A 331 4.53 8.31 4.95
CA TYR A 331 4.34 9.40 4.00
C TYR A 331 2.87 9.76 3.72
N ASN A 332 1.94 8.81 3.87
CA ASN A 332 0.51 9.05 3.68
C ASN A 332 -0.21 9.66 4.92
N PHE A 333 0.51 9.92 6.02
CA PHE A 333 -0.02 10.43 7.28
C PHE A 333 0.63 11.79 7.63
N GLU A 334 0.36 12.83 6.82
CA GLU A 334 0.98 14.17 6.95
C GLU A 334 0.91 14.76 8.37
N GLN A 335 -0.18 14.54 9.09
CA GLN A 335 -0.38 15.03 10.47
C GLN A 335 0.62 14.43 11.48
N GLU A 336 1.15 13.23 11.22
CA GLU A 336 2.12 12.57 12.10
C GLU A 336 3.57 12.96 11.80
N LEU A 337 3.80 13.65 10.68
CA LEU A 337 5.12 14.12 10.25
C LEU A 337 5.30 15.64 10.39
N GLU A 338 4.26 16.39 10.77
CA GLU A 338 4.29 17.87 10.89
C GLU A 338 5.38 18.37 11.87
N TRP A 339 5.73 17.57 12.87
CA TRP A 339 6.77 17.89 13.85
C TRP A 339 8.18 17.47 13.40
N VAL A 340 8.31 16.73 12.30
CA VAL A 340 9.58 16.30 11.73
C VAL A 340 10.16 17.43 10.88
N GLY A 341 11.37 17.87 11.20
CA GLY A 341 12.02 18.94 10.43
C GLY A 341 12.16 18.59 8.94
N THR A 342 11.99 19.58 8.07
CA THR A 342 12.06 19.40 6.60
C THR A 342 13.37 18.78 6.13
N THR A 343 14.48 18.98 6.85
CA THR A 343 15.78 18.36 6.54
C THR A 343 15.71 16.84 6.66
N ILE A 344 15.19 16.34 7.78
CA ILE A 344 15.06 14.90 8.07
C ILE A 344 14.04 14.27 7.11
N GLN A 345 12.92 14.96 6.83
CA GLN A 345 11.94 14.51 5.83
C GLN A 345 12.56 14.39 4.43
N ASN A 346 13.33 15.41 4.00
CA ASN A 346 13.95 15.41 2.69
C ASN A 346 15.05 14.35 2.58
N GLU A 347 15.77 14.06 3.66
CA GLU A 347 16.78 13.00 3.69
C GLU A 347 16.14 11.60 3.59
N ALA A 348 15.09 11.34 4.36
CA ALA A 348 14.38 10.06 4.34
C ALA A 348 13.63 9.76 3.02
N LEU A 349 13.34 10.80 2.22
CA LEU A 349 12.64 10.68 0.94
C LEU A 349 13.58 10.58 -0.28
N ILE A 350 14.90 10.52 -0.07
CA ILE A 350 15.85 10.20 -1.14
C ILE A 350 15.99 8.68 -1.21
N PRO A 351 15.47 7.99 -2.24
CA PRO A 351 15.71 6.55 -2.37
C PRO A 351 17.20 6.32 -2.64
N GLU A 352 17.87 5.62 -1.72
CA GLU A 352 19.19 5.04 -1.93
C GLU A 352 19.11 4.03 -3.08
N ILE A 353 19.96 4.22 -4.08
CA ILE A 353 20.16 3.24 -5.15
C ILE A 353 21.33 2.36 -4.73
N GLU A 354 21.06 1.07 -4.62
CA GLU A 354 22.01 -0.03 -4.45
C GLU A 354 23.12 0.08 -5.50
N ILE A 355 24.34 0.39 -5.06
CA ILE A 355 25.54 0.35 -5.90
C ILE A 355 25.89 -1.13 -6.05
N VAL A 356 25.56 -1.72 -7.20
CA VAL A 356 26.01 -3.06 -7.57
C VAL A 356 27.53 -3.02 -7.77
N PRO A 357 28.34 -3.80 -7.04
CA PRO A 357 29.77 -3.87 -7.31
C PRO A 357 30.01 -4.67 -8.59
N GLU A 358 30.61 -4.03 -9.59
CA GLU A 358 31.07 -4.69 -10.81
C GLU A 358 32.12 -5.77 -10.48
N SER A 359 31.73 -7.03 -10.70
CA SER A 359 32.62 -8.18 -10.63
C SER A 359 33.52 -8.21 -11.87
N THR A 360 34.75 -7.74 -11.73
CA THR A 360 35.84 -8.02 -12.67
C THR A 360 36.23 -9.49 -12.59
N ALA A 361 35.92 -10.26 -13.64
CA ALA A 361 36.59 -11.53 -13.92
C ALA A 361 36.94 -11.60 -15.41
N PHE A 362 38.21 -11.33 -15.68
CA PHE A 362 38.93 -11.64 -16.90
C PHE A 362 38.77 -13.13 -17.24
N VAL A 363 38.31 -13.45 -18.46
CA VAL A 363 38.72 -14.65 -19.19
C VAL A 363 38.93 -14.25 -20.64
N SER A 364 40.20 -14.23 -21.02
CA SER A 364 40.70 -14.12 -22.38
C SER A 364 40.27 -15.34 -23.21
N ASN A 365 39.66 -15.09 -24.38
CA ASN A 365 39.84 -15.94 -25.55
C ASN A 365 39.84 -15.08 -26.80
N GLU A 366 40.87 -15.34 -27.59
CA GLU A 366 41.35 -14.62 -28.75
C GLU A 366 40.78 -15.33 -29.97
N GLU A 367 39.81 -14.72 -30.66
CA GLU A 367 39.32 -15.22 -31.95
C GLU A 367 39.00 -14.05 -32.87
N TYR A 368 39.73 -14.05 -33.98
CA TYR A 368 39.66 -13.18 -35.15
C TYR A 368 38.27 -12.61 -35.46
N LEU A 369 38.16 -11.28 -35.58
CA LEU A 369 37.12 -10.65 -36.39
C LEU A 369 37.57 -9.28 -36.91
N GLU A 370 37.10 -9.02 -38.11
CA GLU A 370 37.49 -8.01 -39.09
C GLU A 370 37.53 -6.56 -38.59
N GLU A 371 38.41 -5.77 -39.21
CA GLU A 371 38.50 -4.32 -39.04
C GLU A 371 37.11 -3.67 -39.25
N PRO A 372 36.58 -2.89 -38.30
CA PRO A 372 35.35 -2.16 -38.55
C PRO A 372 35.66 -0.94 -39.43
N GLU A 373 34.97 -0.88 -40.57
CA GLU A 373 34.81 0.34 -41.34
C GLU A 373 34.29 1.47 -40.42
N GLU A 374 34.90 2.64 -40.53
CA GLU A 374 34.49 3.87 -39.86
C GLU A 374 33.05 4.24 -40.30
N SER A 375 32.08 3.70 -39.56
CA SER A 375 30.67 4.05 -39.66
C SER A 375 30.43 5.28 -38.80
N ASP A 376 30.27 6.44 -39.44
CA ASP A 376 29.67 7.66 -38.88
C ASP A 376 28.23 7.39 -38.42
N THR A 377 28.10 6.62 -37.34
CA THR A 377 26.85 6.44 -36.62
C THR A 377 26.75 7.60 -35.65
N GLU A 378 26.01 8.63 -36.06
CA GLU A 378 25.44 9.62 -35.13
C GLU A 378 24.65 8.83 -34.08
N LEU A 379 25.28 8.58 -32.93
CA LEU A 379 24.66 7.95 -31.77
C LEU A 379 23.41 8.77 -31.42
N GLU A 380 22.24 8.23 -31.76
CA GLU A 380 20.98 8.88 -31.41
C GLU A 380 20.95 9.13 -29.91
N SER A 381 20.82 10.40 -29.53
CA SER A 381 20.79 10.83 -28.14
C SER A 381 19.75 10.05 -27.35
N THR A 382 20.17 9.50 -26.20
CA THR A 382 19.28 8.67 -25.38
C THR A 382 18.12 9.51 -24.85
N PRO A 383 16.97 8.90 -24.49
CA PRO A 383 15.86 9.63 -23.88
C PRO A 383 16.27 10.41 -22.61
N LEU A 384 17.28 9.93 -21.88
CA LEU A 384 17.85 10.62 -20.72
C LEU A 384 18.62 11.87 -21.15
N ASP A 385 19.44 11.79 -22.18
CA ASP A 385 20.21 12.94 -22.69
C ASP A 385 19.27 14.03 -23.23
N LYS A 386 18.21 13.63 -23.95
CA LYS A 386 17.16 14.53 -24.42
C LYS A 386 16.45 15.23 -23.24
N ALA A 387 16.15 14.49 -22.17
CA ALA A 387 15.53 15.05 -20.97
C ALA A 387 16.45 16.00 -20.19
N ILE A 388 17.74 15.67 -20.07
CA ILE A 388 18.73 16.54 -19.43
C ILE A 388 18.89 17.83 -20.25
N ASN A 389 19.04 17.73 -21.57
CA ASN A 389 19.19 18.89 -22.44
C ASN A 389 17.95 19.81 -22.38
N ALA A 390 16.74 19.26 -22.38
CA ALA A 390 15.53 20.06 -22.23
C ALA A 390 15.42 20.76 -20.87
N LEU A 391 15.90 20.14 -19.78
CA LEU A 391 15.94 20.81 -18.47
C LEU A 391 16.97 21.93 -18.40
N ILE A 392 18.12 21.76 -19.06
CA ILE A 392 19.20 22.75 -19.06
C ILE A 392 18.83 23.95 -19.94
N GLU A 393 18.37 23.70 -21.17
CA GLU A 393 18.23 24.74 -22.21
C GLU A 393 16.79 24.94 -22.70
N GLY A 394 15.92 23.94 -22.53
CA GLY A 394 14.55 23.97 -23.06
C GLY A 394 13.60 24.91 -22.32
N GLU A 395 12.48 25.21 -22.97
CA GLU A 395 11.34 25.92 -22.39
C GLU A 395 10.45 24.96 -21.58
N TRP A 396 9.50 25.49 -20.82
CA TRP A 396 8.62 24.65 -19.99
C TRP A 396 7.84 23.62 -20.80
N GLU A 397 7.39 23.97 -22.02
CA GLU A 397 6.69 23.08 -22.94
C GLU A 397 7.57 21.89 -23.35
N ASP A 398 8.85 22.10 -23.61
CA ASP A 398 9.79 21.03 -23.99
C ASP A 398 10.01 20.06 -22.83
N ILE A 399 10.19 20.60 -21.62
CA ILE A 399 10.33 19.83 -20.38
C ILE A 399 9.07 18.99 -20.13
N ARG A 400 7.89 19.61 -20.27
CA ARG A 400 6.60 18.94 -20.10
C ARG A 400 6.42 17.83 -21.14
N ASN A 401 6.74 18.10 -22.41
CA ASN A 401 6.58 17.14 -23.50
C ASN A 401 7.47 15.92 -23.30
N ILE A 402 8.74 16.10 -22.94
CA ILE A 402 9.66 14.99 -22.72
C ILE A 402 9.24 14.17 -21.50
N PHE A 403 8.85 14.79 -20.39
CA PHE A 403 8.40 14.04 -19.21
C PHE A 403 7.03 13.38 -19.35
N ASN A 404 6.18 13.86 -20.26
CA ASN A 404 4.96 13.16 -20.63
C ASN A 404 5.24 11.93 -21.49
N GLN A 405 6.25 12.00 -22.37
CA GLN A 405 6.65 10.87 -23.23
C GLN A 405 7.47 9.82 -22.47
N HIS A 406 8.31 10.26 -21.53
CA HIS A 406 9.24 9.44 -20.77
C HIS A 406 9.17 9.77 -19.26
N PRO A 407 8.09 9.40 -18.56
CA PRO A 407 7.97 9.68 -17.13
C PRO A 407 9.06 9.01 -16.28
N GLU A 408 9.61 7.88 -16.75
CA GLU A 408 10.66 7.10 -16.09
C GLU A 408 12.01 7.83 -16.00
N VAL A 409 12.29 8.76 -16.92
CA VAL A 409 13.57 9.51 -16.91
C VAL A 409 13.52 10.76 -16.03
N LYS A 410 12.33 11.19 -15.58
CA LYS A 410 12.13 12.45 -14.85
C LYS A 410 13.03 12.58 -13.62
N VAL A 411 13.06 11.55 -12.78
CA VAL A 411 13.84 11.57 -11.53
C VAL A 411 15.34 11.55 -11.83
N LYS A 412 15.76 10.75 -12.83
CA LYS A 412 17.18 10.63 -13.23
C LYS A 412 17.70 11.94 -13.84
N ALA A 413 16.94 12.53 -14.75
CA ALA A 413 17.27 13.81 -15.37
C ALA A 413 17.31 14.94 -14.34
N TRP A 414 16.34 15.00 -13.41
CA TRP A 414 16.35 15.98 -12.32
C TRP A 414 17.56 15.84 -11.39
N LYS A 415 17.95 14.62 -11.03
CA LYS A 415 19.13 14.37 -10.19
C LYS A 415 20.44 14.79 -10.89
N ALA A 416 20.52 14.66 -12.21
CA ALA A 416 21.68 15.06 -13.00
C ALA A 416 21.90 16.58 -13.08
N LEU A 417 20.90 17.40 -12.73
CA LEU A 417 21.02 18.87 -12.74
C LEU A 417 21.79 19.41 -11.54
N SER A 418 22.60 20.42 -11.79
CA SER A 418 23.22 21.27 -10.76
C SER A 418 22.17 22.12 -10.03
N ALA A 419 22.54 22.69 -8.89
CA ALA A 419 21.64 23.53 -8.10
C ALA A 419 21.12 24.75 -8.88
N THR A 420 21.97 25.38 -9.70
CA THR A 420 21.61 26.53 -10.53
C THR A 420 20.64 26.14 -11.65
N GLN A 421 20.84 24.97 -12.26
CA GLN A 421 19.94 24.43 -13.29
C GLN A 421 18.57 24.06 -12.70
N LYS A 422 18.54 23.46 -11.51
CA LYS A 422 17.27 23.18 -10.79
C LYS A 422 16.50 24.46 -10.49
N GLN A 423 17.20 25.52 -10.06
CA GLN A 423 16.57 26.82 -9.79
C GLN A 423 15.96 27.42 -11.06
N ARG A 424 16.68 27.39 -12.20
CA ARG A 424 16.12 27.82 -13.50
C ARG A 424 14.81 27.09 -13.81
N VAL A 425 14.77 25.77 -13.65
CA VAL A 425 13.55 24.99 -13.95
C VAL A 425 12.39 25.40 -13.04
N ILE A 426 12.66 25.69 -11.76
CA ILE A 426 11.64 26.21 -10.83
C ILE A 426 11.14 27.59 -11.29
N ASP A 427 12.04 28.46 -11.75
CA ASP A 427 11.70 29.82 -12.17
C ASP A 427 10.80 29.81 -13.42
N ILE A 428 11.13 28.99 -14.42
CA ILE A 428 10.34 28.85 -15.67
C ILE A 428 9.05 28.05 -15.50
N THR A 429 8.87 27.34 -14.38
CA THR A 429 7.64 26.59 -14.12
C THR A 429 6.44 27.54 -14.00
N PRO A 430 5.34 27.35 -14.75
CA PRO A 430 4.15 28.20 -14.69
C PRO A 430 3.52 28.26 -13.29
N GLU A 431 2.95 29.41 -12.94
CA GLU A 431 2.37 29.66 -11.62
C GLU A 431 1.23 28.69 -11.28
N THR A 432 0.44 28.29 -12.27
CA THR A 432 -0.63 27.29 -12.11
C THR A 432 -0.08 25.94 -11.65
N THR A 433 1.05 25.50 -12.22
CA THR A 433 1.75 24.28 -11.82
C THR A 433 2.37 24.43 -10.42
N LYS A 434 2.91 25.61 -10.08
CA LYS A 434 3.42 25.91 -8.73
C LYS A 434 2.30 25.81 -7.69
N VAL A 435 1.13 26.38 -7.96
CA VAL A 435 -0.04 26.30 -7.08
C VAL A 435 -0.50 24.86 -6.91
N LEU A 436 -0.58 24.06 -7.98
CA LEU A 436 -0.94 22.64 -7.90
C LEU A 436 0.10 21.81 -7.13
N ASN A 437 1.39 22.05 -7.34
CA ASN A 437 2.44 21.38 -6.59
C ASN A 437 2.41 21.77 -5.10
N ASN A 438 2.09 23.03 -4.79
CA ASN A 438 1.92 23.48 -3.41
C ASN A 438 0.64 22.92 -2.77
N ALA A 439 -0.45 22.75 -3.53
CA ALA A 439 -1.68 22.11 -3.06
C ALA A 439 -1.47 20.61 -2.79
N LYS A 440 -0.71 19.92 -3.65
CA LYS A 440 -0.30 18.52 -3.44
C LYS A 440 0.67 18.28 -2.29
N LYS A 441 1.30 19.34 -1.76
CA LYS A 441 2.14 19.29 -0.55
C LYS A 441 1.35 19.61 0.72
N ARG A 442 0.04 19.86 0.60
CA ARG A 442 -0.87 20.26 1.68
C ARG A 442 -2.03 19.26 1.86
N VAL A 443 -2.01 18.16 1.11
CA VAL A 443 -3.01 17.09 1.05
C VAL A 443 -2.25 15.78 1.12
#